data_AF-A0A0K1P880-F1
#
_entry.id   AF-A0A0K1P880-F1
#
_cell.length_a   1.000
_cell.length_b   1.000
_cell.length_c   1.000
_cell.angle_alpha   90.00
_cell.angle_beta   90.00
_cell.angle_gamma   90.00
#
_symmetry.space_group_name_H-M   'P 1'
#
loop_
_entity.id
_entity.type
_entity.pdbx_description
1 polymer ?
#
loop_
_entity_poly.entity_id
_entity_poly.type
_entity_poly.pdbx_seq_one_letter_code
_entity_poly.pdbx_strand_id
1 'polypeptide(L)'
;MAGALAALAGLSACGGADEATAAAVRGAEVVADPRFSSASTNQVACTDCHAISADDERILPGYSLVGAARRPSYWGGYEPDLKGAVDACLLYFMKGKALKPDESDARALFEYLVALGSEGDGDALPLTIVAKVGEGPPRGDPARGAEVHRLACARCHGAAHTGEGRLLRAAPVLPDQAVEEAVVLFPGVPAASVFAEKVRHGPFFLVGGSMPLFSLEALSDEDLGALLAFYGL
;
A
#
# COMPACT_ATOMS: atom_id res chain seq x y z
N MET A 1 61.12 -3.38 -39.75
CA MET A 1 60.06 -4.31 -39.29
C MET A 1 59.85 -3.99 -37.82
N ALA A 2 58.91 -3.12 -37.47
CA ALA A 2 57.52 -3.46 -37.11
C ALA A 2 57.47 -4.49 -35.97
N GLY A 3 56.93 -4.24 -34.78
CA GLY A 3 56.14 -3.11 -34.30
C GLY A 3 56.07 -3.08 -32.77
N ALA A 4 55.66 -1.93 -32.24
CA ALA A 4 55.43 -1.65 -30.84
C ALA A 4 53.92 -1.56 -30.55
N LEU A 5 53.62 -1.54 -29.24
CA LEU A 5 52.37 -1.17 -28.56
C LEU A 5 51.37 -2.29 -28.26
N ALA A 6 51.52 -2.84 -27.06
CA ALA A 6 50.42 -3.37 -26.27
C ALA A 6 49.59 -2.19 -25.72
N ALA A 7 48.35 -2.05 -26.16
CA ALA A 7 47.37 -1.13 -25.59
C ALA A 7 46.59 -1.88 -24.49
N LEU A 8 46.84 -1.50 -23.23
CA LEU A 8 45.97 -1.82 -22.10
C LEU A 8 44.70 -0.98 -22.20
N ALA A 9 43.59 -1.61 -22.60
CA ALA A 9 42.27 -1.01 -22.50
C ALA A 9 41.80 -1.07 -21.02
N GLY A 10 42.09 -0.01 -20.27
CA GLY A 10 41.37 0.29 -19.03
C GLY A 10 40.04 0.93 -19.39
N LEU A 11 38.93 0.19 -19.27
CA LEU A 11 37.58 0.73 -19.40
C LEU A 11 36.97 0.92 -18.01
N SER A 12 36.58 2.17 -17.78
CA SER A 12 36.00 2.82 -16.61
C SER A 12 34.98 2.01 -15.81
N ALA A 13 35.26 1.87 -14.51
CA ALA A 13 34.30 1.41 -13.50
C ALA A 13 33.44 2.55 -12.90
N CYS A 14 33.47 3.77 -13.47
CA CYS A 14 32.77 4.93 -12.92
C CYS A 14 31.33 5.12 -13.40
N GLY A 15 30.86 4.37 -14.42
CA GLY A 15 29.49 4.53 -14.93
C GLY A 15 28.41 3.86 -14.07
N GLY A 16 28.73 2.74 -13.41
CA GLY A 16 27.73 1.94 -12.70
C GLY A 16 27.15 2.60 -11.44
N ALA A 17 27.97 3.35 -10.70
CA ALA A 17 27.51 4.02 -9.47
C ALA A 17 26.64 5.26 -9.78
N ASP A 18 27.02 6.03 -10.79
CA ASP A 18 26.25 7.20 -11.23
C ASP A 18 24.91 6.79 -11.85
N GLU A 19 24.88 5.70 -12.63
CA GLU A 19 23.66 5.14 -13.21
C GLU A 19 22.72 4.54 -12.15
N ALA A 20 23.25 3.83 -11.13
CA ALA A 20 22.45 3.29 -10.03
C ALA A 20 21.83 4.42 -9.20
N THR A 21 22.57 5.50 -8.95
CA THR A 21 22.06 6.69 -8.26
C THR A 21 20.97 7.39 -9.07
N ALA A 22 21.14 7.53 -10.39
CA ALA A 22 20.12 8.09 -11.26
C ALA A 22 18.85 7.21 -11.34
N ALA A 23 19.01 5.88 -11.38
CA ALA A 23 17.89 4.95 -11.35
C ALA A 23 17.11 5.02 -10.03
N ALA A 24 17.81 5.12 -8.88
CA ALA A 24 17.16 5.29 -7.59
C ALA A 24 16.38 6.62 -7.48
N VAL A 25 16.93 7.72 -8.03
CA VAL A 25 16.21 9.01 -8.10
C VAL A 25 14.95 8.87 -8.96
N ARG A 26 15.06 8.25 -10.14
CA ARG A 26 13.88 7.97 -10.99
C ARG A 26 12.87 7.08 -10.27
N GLY A 27 13.32 6.08 -9.51
CA GLY A 27 12.45 5.20 -8.74
C GLY A 27 11.68 5.93 -7.64
N ALA A 28 12.28 6.95 -7.02
CA ALA A 28 11.59 7.82 -6.05
C ALA A 28 10.44 8.63 -6.69
N GLU A 29 10.57 9.00 -7.97
CA GLU A 29 9.46 9.61 -8.71
C GLU A 29 8.38 8.56 -9.03
N VAL A 30 8.80 7.38 -9.49
CA VAL A 30 7.91 6.28 -9.86
C VAL A 30 7.04 5.82 -8.68
N VAL A 31 7.62 5.64 -7.50
CA VAL A 31 6.88 5.17 -6.30
C VAL A 31 5.78 6.14 -5.86
N ALA A 32 5.89 7.42 -6.25
CA ALA A 32 4.96 8.50 -5.92
C ALA A 32 4.05 8.91 -7.09
N ASP A 33 4.20 8.30 -8.28
CA ASP A 33 3.42 8.66 -9.46
C ASP A 33 2.28 7.67 -9.72
N PRO A 34 0.99 8.07 -9.57
CA PRO A 34 -0.13 7.19 -9.89
C PRO A 34 -0.17 6.78 -11.37
N ARG A 35 0.50 7.52 -12.26
CA ARG A 35 0.58 7.22 -13.70
C ARG A 35 1.57 6.11 -14.02
N PHE A 36 2.31 5.60 -13.03
CA PHE A 36 3.13 4.41 -13.21
C PHE A 36 2.28 3.17 -13.56
N SER A 37 1.05 3.10 -13.03
CA SER A 37 0.10 2.10 -13.49
C SER A 37 -0.29 2.35 -14.95
N SER A 38 -0.27 1.29 -15.76
CA SER A 38 -0.75 1.34 -17.14
C SER A 38 -2.25 1.65 -17.28
N ALA A 39 -3.02 1.63 -16.19
CA ALA A 39 -4.44 1.92 -16.22
C ALA A 39 -4.74 3.40 -16.04
N SER A 40 -5.37 4.00 -17.06
CA SER A 40 -5.80 5.41 -17.04
C SER A 40 -6.84 5.76 -15.97
N THR A 41 -7.47 4.75 -15.36
CA THR A 41 -8.45 4.92 -14.26
C THR A 41 -7.81 4.81 -12.88
N ASN A 42 -6.51 4.54 -12.81
CA ASN A 42 -5.78 4.53 -11.55
C ASN A 42 -5.66 5.96 -10.99
N GLN A 43 -5.76 6.08 -9.67
CA GLN A 43 -5.63 7.36 -8.95
C GLN A 43 -4.67 7.26 -7.76
N VAL A 44 -4.07 6.08 -7.51
CA VAL A 44 -3.17 5.86 -6.36
C VAL A 44 -1.74 5.57 -6.81
N ALA A 45 -0.76 6.02 -6.05
CA ALA A 45 0.64 5.65 -6.10
C ALA A 45 0.98 4.68 -4.94
N CYS A 46 2.17 4.09 -4.96
CA CYS A 46 2.60 3.18 -3.90
C CYS A 46 2.63 3.89 -2.54
N THR A 47 3.08 5.15 -2.52
CA THR A 47 3.11 6.01 -1.32
C THR A 47 1.73 6.44 -0.81
N ASP A 48 0.65 6.08 -1.51
CA ASP A 48 -0.72 6.19 -0.97
C ASP A 48 -1.00 5.17 0.13
N CYS A 49 -0.39 3.98 0.02
CA CYS A 49 -0.64 2.83 0.90
C CYS A 49 0.59 2.36 1.68
N HIS A 50 1.78 2.86 1.36
CA HIS A 50 3.02 2.49 2.03
C HIS A 50 3.82 3.71 2.47
N ALA A 51 4.42 3.62 3.66
CA ALA A 51 5.41 4.58 4.11
C ALA A 51 6.73 4.38 3.36
N ILE A 52 7.50 5.44 3.19
CA ILE A 52 8.88 5.40 2.64
C ILE A 52 9.91 5.94 3.66
N SER A 53 9.47 6.19 4.88
CA SER A 53 10.28 6.70 5.97
C SER A 53 9.73 6.18 7.30
N ALA A 54 10.59 6.16 8.32
CA ALA A 54 10.22 5.64 9.66
C ALA A 54 9.43 6.65 10.50
N ASP A 55 9.41 7.93 10.11
CA ASP A 55 8.69 9.02 10.76
C ASP A 55 7.26 9.21 10.21
N ASP A 56 6.80 8.34 9.33
CA ASP A 56 5.44 8.35 8.81
C ASP A 56 4.44 7.91 9.89
N GLU A 57 3.65 8.87 10.38
CA GLU A 57 2.66 8.63 11.44
C GLU A 57 1.33 8.06 10.93
N ARG A 58 1.17 7.89 9.61
CA ARG A 58 -0.09 7.40 9.02
C ARG A 58 -0.31 5.94 9.37
N ILE A 59 -1.57 5.58 9.54
CA ILE A 59 -1.99 4.17 9.69
C ILE A 59 -2.28 3.64 8.29
N LEU A 60 -1.32 2.90 7.73
CA LEU A 60 -1.36 2.49 6.32
C LEU A 60 -1.65 0.98 6.19
N PRO A 61 -2.39 0.57 5.15
CA PRO A 61 -2.71 -0.85 4.96
C PRO A 61 -1.50 -1.67 4.49
N GLY A 62 -0.49 -1.00 3.91
CA GLY A 62 0.78 -1.61 3.53
C GLY A 62 1.88 -1.27 4.53
N TYR A 63 2.74 -2.25 4.84
CA TYR A 63 3.96 -2.00 5.59
C TYR A 63 4.87 -0.98 4.90
N SER A 64 5.73 -0.31 5.66
CA SER A 64 6.77 0.56 5.10
C SER A 64 7.57 -0.15 4.00
N LEU A 65 7.96 0.60 2.97
CA LEU A 65 8.86 0.13 1.90
C LEU A 65 10.32 0.15 2.33
N VAL A 66 10.66 0.75 3.48
CA VAL A 66 12.01 0.68 4.05
C VAL A 66 12.38 -0.78 4.31
N GLY A 67 13.51 -1.20 3.74
CA GLY A 67 13.99 -2.59 3.81
C GLY A 67 13.18 -3.59 2.99
N ALA A 68 12.18 -3.17 2.23
CA ALA A 68 11.29 -4.09 1.51
C ALA A 68 12.07 -5.02 0.56
N ALA A 69 13.07 -4.51 -0.15
CA ALA A 69 13.83 -5.30 -1.12
C ALA A 69 14.68 -6.43 -0.51
N ARG A 70 14.83 -6.45 0.82
CA ARG A 70 15.63 -7.42 1.55
C ARG A 70 14.78 -8.48 2.27
N ARG A 71 13.45 -8.36 2.22
CA ARG A 71 12.55 -9.29 2.90
C ARG A 71 12.59 -10.67 2.25
N PRO A 72 12.57 -11.75 3.05
CA PRO A 72 12.58 -13.11 2.52
C PRO A 72 11.23 -13.53 1.92
N SER A 73 10.16 -12.81 2.23
CA SER A 73 8.82 -13.02 1.70
C SER A 73 7.93 -11.79 1.89
N TYR A 74 6.81 -11.77 1.16
CA TYR A 74 5.84 -10.69 1.12
C TYR A 74 4.44 -11.24 1.37
N TRP A 75 3.50 -10.33 1.65
CA TRP A 75 2.11 -10.69 1.93
C TRP A 75 1.98 -11.78 3.01
N GLY A 76 2.69 -11.66 4.13
CA GLY A 76 2.66 -12.67 5.20
C GLY A 76 3.22 -14.05 4.82
N GLY A 77 4.05 -14.13 3.77
CA GLY A 77 4.62 -15.38 3.28
C GLY A 77 3.91 -15.98 2.07
N TYR A 78 2.81 -15.39 1.60
CA TYR A 78 2.11 -15.87 0.41
C TYR A 78 2.84 -15.59 -0.90
N GLU A 79 3.77 -14.63 -0.89
CA GLU A 79 4.52 -14.22 -2.08
C GLU A 79 6.02 -14.32 -1.80
N PRO A 80 6.74 -15.22 -2.49
CA PRO A 80 8.16 -15.45 -2.22
C PRO A 80 9.08 -14.37 -2.79
N ASP A 81 8.63 -13.55 -3.76
CA ASP A 81 9.54 -12.60 -4.42
C ASP A 81 8.98 -11.17 -4.54
N LEU A 82 9.89 -10.20 -4.52
CA LEU A 82 9.56 -8.78 -4.51
C LEU A 82 8.78 -8.36 -5.76
N LYS A 83 9.14 -8.94 -6.91
CA LYS A 83 8.49 -8.58 -8.18
C LYS A 83 7.05 -9.08 -8.18
N GLY A 84 6.81 -10.33 -7.78
CA GLY A 84 5.47 -10.89 -7.60
C GLY A 84 4.64 -10.03 -6.64
N ALA A 85 5.24 -9.55 -5.55
CA ALA A 85 4.56 -8.66 -4.61
C ALA A 85 4.14 -7.33 -5.22
N VAL A 86 5.04 -6.70 -6.00
CA VAL A 86 4.76 -5.46 -6.74
C VAL A 86 3.71 -5.69 -7.83
N ASP A 87 3.81 -6.78 -8.58
CA ASP A 87 2.85 -7.13 -9.63
C ASP A 87 1.44 -7.36 -9.05
N ALA A 88 1.34 -8.05 -7.92
CA ALA A 88 0.08 -8.25 -7.20
C ALA A 88 -0.52 -6.89 -6.79
N CYS A 89 0.29 -5.99 -6.23
CA CYS A 89 -0.16 -4.64 -5.89
C CYS A 89 -0.70 -3.88 -7.11
N LEU A 90 0.05 -3.90 -8.22
CA LEU A 90 -0.33 -3.23 -9.46
C LEU A 90 -1.66 -3.78 -9.99
N LEU A 91 -1.83 -5.10 -9.99
CA LEU A 91 -3.04 -5.76 -10.49
C LEU A 91 -4.26 -5.49 -9.61
N TYR A 92 -4.15 -5.69 -8.30
CA TYR A 92 -5.31 -5.66 -7.40
C TYR A 92 -5.71 -4.24 -6.98
N PHE A 93 -4.75 -3.32 -6.81
CA PHE A 93 -5.02 -2.01 -6.22
C PHE A 93 -4.77 -0.86 -7.19
N MET A 94 -3.80 -0.99 -8.10
CA MET A 94 -3.52 0.06 -9.10
C MET A 94 -4.17 -0.22 -10.46
N LYS A 95 -4.93 -1.31 -10.60
CA LYS A 95 -5.66 -1.73 -11.82
C LYS A 95 -4.77 -1.92 -13.06
N GLY A 96 -3.46 -2.05 -12.84
CA GLY A 96 -2.45 -2.09 -13.88
C GLY A 96 -2.23 -3.49 -14.43
N LYS A 97 -1.01 -3.74 -14.87
CA LYS A 97 -0.53 -5.03 -15.37
C LYS A 97 0.76 -5.37 -14.65
N ALA A 98 1.12 -6.65 -14.66
CA ALA A 98 2.44 -7.08 -14.20
C ALA A 98 3.55 -6.34 -14.97
N LEU A 99 4.62 -5.98 -14.25
CA LEU A 99 5.78 -5.29 -14.80
C LEU A 99 6.56 -6.20 -15.73
N LYS A 100 7.09 -5.61 -16.79
CA LYS A 100 8.11 -6.26 -17.61
C LYS A 100 9.49 -5.88 -17.08
N PRO A 101 10.38 -6.86 -16.79
CA PRO A 101 11.68 -6.59 -16.17
C PRO A 101 12.61 -5.66 -16.96
N ASP A 102 12.40 -5.52 -18.27
CA ASP A 102 13.22 -4.72 -19.18
C ASP A 102 12.73 -3.27 -19.34
N GLU A 103 11.60 -2.91 -18.74
CA GLU A 103 11.11 -1.53 -18.74
C GLU A 103 11.94 -0.67 -17.78
N SER A 104 12.42 0.48 -18.27
CA SER A 104 13.35 1.35 -17.53
C SER A 104 12.81 1.81 -16.18
N ASP A 105 11.52 2.11 -16.11
CA ASP A 105 10.87 2.56 -14.88
C ASP A 105 10.66 1.41 -13.89
N ALA A 106 10.45 0.18 -14.36
CA ALA A 106 10.41 -1.00 -13.50
C ALA A 106 11.77 -1.23 -12.84
N ARG A 107 12.87 -1.12 -13.61
CA ARG A 107 14.23 -1.20 -13.06
C ARG A 107 14.47 -0.10 -12.03
N ALA A 108 14.13 1.15 -12.36
CA ALA A 108 14.30 2.29 -11.46
C ALA A 108 13.55 2.10 -10.14
N LEU A 109 12.33 1.58 -10.17
CA LEU A 109 11.57 1.25 -8.96
C LEU A 109 12.32 0.26 -8.06
N PHE A 110 12.84 -0.85 -8.61
CA PHE A 110 13.55 -1.84 -7.80
C PHE A 110 14.87 -1.31 -7.24
N GLU A 111 15.63 -0.54 -8.03
CA GLU A 111 16.85 0.13 -7.54
C GLU A 111 16.55 1.08 -6.38
N TYR A 112 15.45 1.83 -6.47
CA TYR A 112 15.00 2.68 -5.37
C TYR A 112 14.61 1.89 -4.12
N LEU A 113 13.87 0.78 -4.27
CA LEU A 113 13.50 -0.07 -3.12
C LEU A 113 14.72 -0.70 -2.44
N VAL A 114 15.78 -1.01 -3.19
CA VAL A 114 17.08 -1.44 -2.64
C VAL A 114 17.74 -0.31 -1.87
N ALA A 115 17.78 0.90 -2.45
CA ALA A 115 18.38 2.08 -1.84
C ALA A 115 17.63 2.58 -0.58
N LEU A 116 16.34 2.24 -0.45
CA LEU A 116 15.48 2.68 0.66
C LEU A 116 15.79 1.97 1.98
N GLY A 117 16.54 0.86 1.97
CA GLY A 117 16.91 0.10 3.16
C GLY A 117 18.42 0.00 3.37
N SER A 118 18.82 -0.28 4.61
CA SER A 118 20.19 -0.58 5.02
C SER A 118 20.42 -2.10 5.15
N GLU A 119 21.69 -2.51 5.24
CA GLU A 119 22.03 -3.89 5.60
C GLU A 119 21.44 -4.23 6.98
N GLY A 120 20.81 -5.42 7.08
CA GLY A 120 20.10 -5.85 8.29
C GLY A 120 18.63 -5.46 8.34
N ASP A 121 18.16 -4.56 7.47
CA ASP A 121 16.72 -4.37 7.26
C ASP A 121 16.17 -5.57 6.46
N GLY A 122 14.95 -6.04 6.77
CA GLY A 122 14.28 -7.03 5.93
C GLY A 122 13.75 -8.27 6.64
N ASP A 123 13.30 -8.18 7.89
CA ASP A 123 12.60 -9.31 8.51
C ASP A 123 11.30 -9.65 7.76
N ALA A 124 10.92 -10.93 7.81
CA ALA A 124 9.60 -11.35 7.37
C ALA A 124 8.53 -10.68 8.24
N LEU A 125 7.53 -10.08 7.61
CA LEU A 125 6.46 -9.37 8.32
C LEU A 125 5.17 -10.20 8.29
N PRO A 126 4.49 -10.36 9.44
CA PRO A 126 3.22 -11.08 9.52
C PRO A 126 2.11 -10.32 8.79
N LEU A 127 1.11 -11.04 8.29
CA LEU A 127 -0.10 -10.45 7.73
C LEU A 127 -1.30 -11.21 8.28
N THR A 128 -1.82 -10.77 9.43
CA THR A 128 -2.94 -11.47 10.05
C THR A 128 -4.25 -11.01 9.44
N ILE A 129 -4.86 -11.88 8.62
CA ILE A 129 -6.19 -11.69 8.04
C ILE A 129 -7.24 -12.28 8.99
N VAL A 130 -8.13 -11.44 9.50
CA VAL A 130 -9.19 -11.86 10.43
C VAL A 130 -10.27 -12.61 9.68
N ALA A 131 -10.28 -13.95 9.71
CA ALA A 131 -11.20 -14.75 8.89
C ALA A 131 -12.70 -14.56 9.17
N LYS A 132 -13.07 -14.07 10.36
CA LYS A 132 -14.46 -13.77 10.75
C LYS A 132 -14.47 -12.53 11.63
N VAL A 133 -15.10 -11.45 11.16
CA VAL A 133 -15.15 -10.18 11.92
C VAL A 133 -16.40 -10.11 12.80
N GLY A 134 -17.50 -10.76 12.39
CA GLY A 134 -18.70 -10.90 13.21
C GLY A 134 -19.38 -9.55 13.48
N GLU A 135 -19.67 -9.23 14.75
CA GLU A 135 -20.24 -7.92 15.16
C GLU A 135 -19.19 -6.79 15.19
N GLY A 136 -17.92 -7.12 14.89
CA GLY A 136 -16.79 -6.23 15.02
C GLY A 136 -16.26 -6.15 16.46
N PRO A 137 -15.15 -5.42 16.66
CA PRO A 137 -14.59 -5.23 18.00
C PRO A 137 -15.50 -4.37 18.89
N PRO A 138 -15.35 -4.46 20.22
CA PRO A 138 -16.04 -3.59 21.17
C PRO A 138 -15.82 -2.11 20.84
N ARG A 139 -16.84 -1.28 21.08
CA ARG A 139 -16.74 0.16 20.84
C ARG A 139 -15.74 0.79 21.79
N GLY A 140 -14.84 1.58 21.21
CA GLY A 140 -13.79 2.30 21.91
C GLY A 140 -14.11 3.78 22.11
N ASP A 141 -13.07 4.59 22.26
CA ASP A 141 -13.18 6.04 22.42
C ASP A 141 -13.43 6.72 21.05
N PRO A 142 -14.55 7.46 20.87
CA PRO A 142 -14.81 8.17 19.62
C PRO A 142 -13.78 9.28 19.30
N ALA A 143 -13.11 9.87 20.29
CA ALA A 143 -12.03 10.83 20.03
C ALA A 143 -10.82 10.14 19.39
N ARG A 144 -10.45 8.95 19.89
CA ARG A 144 -9.46 8.09 19.22
C ARG A 144 -9.93 7.70 17.81
N GLY A 145 -11.21 7.38 17.65
CA GLY A 145 -11.78 7.03 16.34
C GLY A 145 -11.68 8.15 15.30
N ALA A 146 -11.90 9.40 15.72
CA ALA A 146 -11.70 10.57 14.86
C ALA A 146 -10.24 10.70 14.39
N GLU A 147 -9.29 10.44 15.28
CA GLU A 147 -7.86 10.44 14.95
C GLU A 147 -7.49 9.29 14.01
N VAL A 148 -8.01 8.08 14.26
CA VAL A 148 -7.85 6.93 13.37
C VAL A 148 -8.41 7.23 11.97
N HIS A 149 -9.58 7.87 11.87
CA HIS A 149 -10.13 8.31 10.59
C HIS A 149 -9.15 9.23 9.86
N ARG A 150 -8.59 10.23 10.56
CA ARG A 150 -7.62 11.18 9.99
C ARG A 150 -6.36 10.47 9.48
N LEU A 151 -5.83 9.53 10.25
CA LEU A 151 -4.58 8.84 9.97
C LEU A 151 -4.71 7.72 8.93
N ALA A 152 -5.84 7.01 8.90
CA ALA A 152 -6.03 5.79 8.11
C ALA A 152 -6.96 5.97 6.90
N CYS A 153 -8.00 6.81 7.03
CA CYS A 153 -9.12 6.80 6.09
C CYS A 153 -9.18 8.07 5.24
N ALA A 154 -8.94 9.24 5.85
CA ALA A 154 -9.27 10.54 5.30
C ALA A 154 -8.55 10.88 4.00
N ARG A 155 -7.34 10.33 3.77
CA ARG A 155 -6.65 10.54 2.50
C ARG A 155 -7.45 10.01 1.31
N CYS A 156 -7.97 8.79 1.43
CA CYS A 156 -8.70 8.13 0.35
C CYS A 156 -10.17 8.55 0.34
N HIS A 157 -10.78 8.68 1.52
CA HIS A 157 -12.23 8.89 1.68
C HIS A 157 -12.64 10.34 1.94
N GLY A 158 -11.69 11.22 2.27
CA GLY A 158 -11.94 12.61 2.65
C GLY A 158 -12.44 12.75 4.10
N ALA A 159 -12.82 13.96 4.47
CA ALA A 159 -13.40 14.24 5.77
C ALA A 159 -14.68 13.40 6.00
N ALA A 160 -14.85 12.89 7.23
CA ALA A 160 -16.03 12.13 7.62
C ALA A 160 -17.33 12.87 7.25
N HIS A 161 -18.35 12.11 6.85
CA HIS A 161 -19.68 12.52 6.41
C HIS A 161 -19.77 13.38 5.14
N THR A 162 -18.66 13.96 4.67
CA THR A 162 -18.66 14.90 3.54
C THR A 162 -17.84 14.41 2.35
N GLY A 163 -16.78 13.64 2.63
CA GLY A 163 -15.78 13.24 1.65
C GLY A 163 -14.95 14.40 1.10
N GLU A 164 -14.98 15.56 1.77
CA GLU A 164 -14.19 16.72 1.36
C GLU A 164 -12.69 16.39 1.40
N GLY A 165 -11.97 16.76 0.34
CA GLY A 165 -10.53 16.48 0.22
C GLY A 165 -10.15 15.05 -0.16
N ARG A 166 -11.12 14.17 -0.47
CA ARG A 166 -10.81 12.77 -0.84
C ARG A 166 -9.98 12.67 -2.11
N LEU A 167 -8.94 11.82 -2.07
CA LEU A 167 -8.16 11.44 -3.24
C LEU A 167 -9.01 10.67 -4.26
N LEU A 168 -9.83 9.74 -3.78
CA LEU A 168 -10.55 8.79 -4.64
C LEU A 168 -12.00 9.21 -4.81
N ARG A 169 -12.34 9.68 -6.01
CA ARG A 169 -13.74 10.02 -6.36
C ARG A 169 -14.73 8.86 -6.19
N ALA A 170 -14.25 7.62 -6.39
CA ALA A 170 -15.06 6.41 -6.26
C ALA A 170 -15.08 5.84 -4.83
N ALA A 171 -14.28 6.37 -3.90
CA ALA A 171 -14.34 5.93 -2.52
C ALA A 171 -15.62 6.46 -1.85
N PRO A 172 -16.35 5.61 -1.09
CA PRO A 172 -17.57 6.02 -0.42
C PRO A 172 -17.28 7.12 0.62
N VAL A 173 -18.21 8.04 0.79
CA VAL A 173 -18.24 8.96 1.91
C VAL A 173 -18.52 8.17 3.18
N LEU A 174 -17.60 8.20 4.14
CA LEU A 174 -17.68 7.40 5.35
C LEU A 174 -18.34 8.18 6.50
N PRO A 175 -19.21 7.54 7.29
CA PRO A 175 -19.73 6.17 7.13
C PRO A 175 -20.98 6.11 6.21
N ASP A 176 -21.59 7.23 5.86
CA ASP A 176 -22.97 7.32 5.37
C ASP A 176 -23.23 6.45 4.13
N GLN A 177 -22.37 6.52 3.11
CA GLN A 177 -22.54 5.70 1.90
C GLN A 177 -22.22 4.22 2.15
N ALA A 178 -21.31 3.92 3.06
CA ALA A 178 -21.02 2.53 3.44
C ALA A 178 -22.20 1.90 4.19
N VAL A 179 -22.90 2.68 5.02
CA VAL A 179 -24.13 2.27 5.72
C VAL A 179 -25.28 2.07 4.72
N GLU A 180 -25.47 3.02 3.81
CA GLU A 180 -26.48 2.89 2.74
C GLU A 180 -26.25 1.63 1.91
N GLU A 181 -25.01 1.42 1.45
CA GLU A 181 -24.62 0.22 0.72
C GLU A 181 -24.87 -1.05 1.54
N ALA A 182 -24.54 -1.05 2.83
CA ALA A 182 -24.76 -2.19 3.72
C ALA A 182 -26.24 -2.58 3.82
N VAL A 183 -27.13 -1.60 3.95
CA VAL A 183 -28.59 -1.84 4.02
C VAL A 183 -29.12 -2.45 2.73
N VAL A 184 -28.62 -2.00 1.57
CA VAL A 184 -29.09 -2.47 0.26
C VAL A 184 -28.52 -3.85 -0.09
N LEU A 185 -27.22 -4.05 0.10
CA LEU A 185 -26.55 -5.28 -0.32
C LEU A 185 -26.67 -6.41 0.71
N PHE A 186 -26.84 -6.07 2.00
CA PHE A 186 -26.85 -7.02 3.11
C PHE A 186 -28.03 -6.76 4.06
N PRO A 187 -29.28 -6.88 3.58
CA PRO A 187 -30.45 -6.58 4.39
C PRO A 187 -30.50 -7.45 5.66
N GLY A 188 -30.65 -6.79 6.81
CA GLY A 188 -30.69 -7.45 8.12
C GLY A 188 -29.33 -7.68 8.78
N VAL A 189 -28.23 -7.34 8.11
CA VAL A 189 -26.88 -7.36 8.70
C VAL A 189 -26.58 -5.98 9.31
N PRO A 190 -26.06 -5.90 10.55
CA PRO A 190 -25.64 -4.63 11.13
C PRO A 190 -24.62 -3.90 10.26
N ALA A 191 -24.81 -2.61 10.01
CA ALA A 191 -23.90 -1.81 9.20
C ALA A 191 -22.46 -1.81 9.75
N ALA A 192 -22.30 -1.87 11.08
CA ALA A 192 -21.01 -2.00 11.73
C ALA A 192 -20.25 -3.28 11.35
N SER A 193 -20.96 -4.42 11.24
CA SER A 193 -20.38 -5.68 10.77
C SER A 193 -19.88 -5.53 9.34
N VAL A 194 -20.72 -5.00 8.45
CA VAL A 194 -20.33 -4.77 7.05
C VAL A 194 -19.15 -3.81 6.95
N PHE A 195 -19.14 -2.74 7.74
CA PHE A 195 -18.03 -1.79 7.79
C PHE A 195 -16.74 -2.47 8.25
N ALA A 196 -16.79 -3.25 9.33
CA ALA A 196 -15.64 -3.95 9.87
C ALA A 196 -15.08 -5.01 8.89
N GLU A 197 -15.96 -5.76 8.22
CA GLU A 197 -15.58 -6.71 7.16
C GLU A 197 -14.90 -5.99 5.98
N LYS A 198 -15.47 -4.86 5.51
CA LYS A 198 -14.87 -4.05 4.44
C LYS A 198 -13.46 -3.55 4.80
N VAL A 199 -13.23 -3.14 6.06
CA VAL A 199 -11.90 -2.72 6.55
C VAL A 199 -10.92 -3.89 6.63
N ARG A 200 -11.36 -5.05 7.14
CA ARG A 200 -10.48 -6.22 7.37
C ARG A 200 -10.14 -7.01 6.13
N HIS A 201 -10.96 -6.93 5.08
CA HIS A 201 -10.82 -7.82 3.94
C HIS A 201 -10.57 -7.14 2.61
N GLY A 202 -10.93 -5.86 2.42
CA GLY A 202 -10.78 -5.26 1.08
C GLY A 202 -11.46 -6.12 0.00
N PRO A 203 -10.88 -6.30 -1.21
CA PRO A 203 -11.48 -7.16 -2.25
C PRO A 203 -11.45 -8.65 -1.90
N PHE A 204 -10.68 -9.04 -0.87
CA PHE A 204 -10.60 -10.43 -0.44
C PHE A 204 -11.95 -10.85 0.16
N PHE A 205 -12.35 -12.10 -0.06
CA PHE A 205 -13.68 -12.63 0.28
C PHE A 205 -14.88 -11.94 -0.40
N LEU A 206 -14.67 -11.05 -1.38
CA LEU A 206 -15.72 -10.38 -2.17
C LEU A 206 -16.66 -9.48 -1.35
N VAL A 207 -16.27 -9.10 -0.12
CA VAL A 207 -17.08 -8.25 0.77
C VAL A 207 -16.69 -6.77 0.66
N GLY A 208 -15.44 -6.47 0.33
CA GLY A 208 -14.97 -5.10 0.13
C GLY A 208 -14.78 -4.75 -1.34
N GLY A 209 -14.88 -3.45 -1.62
CA GLY A 209 -14.56 -2.88 -2.93
C GLY A 209 -13.06 -2.95 -3.22
N SER A 210 -12.52 -1.95 -3.91
CA SER A 210 -11.10 -1.95 -4.32
C SER A 210 -10.13 -1.47 -3.23
N MET A 211 -10.57 -1.32 -1.97
CA MET A 211 -9.72 -0.83 -0.88
C MET A 211 -8.77 -1.95 -0.41
N PRO A 212 -7.48 -1.68 -0.14
CA PRO A 212 -6.60 -2.63 0.51
C PRO A 212 -7.13 -3.08 1.87
N LEU A 213 -6.77 -4.31 2.28
CA LEU A 213 -7.12 -4.83 3.59
C LEU A 213 -6.28 -4.15 4.68
N PHE A 214 -6.85 -3.94 5.87
CA PHE A 214 -6.08 -3.61 7.07
C PHE A 214 -5.93 -4.85 7.95
N SER A 215 -4.70 -5.38 8.02
CA SER A 215 -4.36 -6.48 8.92
C SER A 215 -4.43 -6.04 10.38
N LEU A 216 -4.35 -6.99 11.32
CA LEU A 216 -4.28 -6.65 12.76
C LEU A 216 -3.03 -5.86 13.12
N GLU A 217 -1.94 -6.04 12.38
CA GLU A 217 -0.70 -5.30 12.58
C GLU A 217 -0.78 -3.86 12.07
N ALA A 218 -1.58 -3.62 11.02
CA ALA A 218 -1.79 -2.30 10.47
C ALA A 218 -2.84 -1.49 11.25
N LEU A 219 -3.98 -2.11 11.60
CA LEU A 219 -5.06 -1.48 12.36
C LEU A 219 -5.50 -2.42 13.47
N SER A 220 -5.31 -2.05 14.72
CA SER A 220 -5.72 -2.88 15.85
C SER A 220 -7.25 -2.99 15.95
N ASP A 221 -7.74 -3.99 16.68
CA ASP A 221 -9.17 -4.10 16.99
C ASP A 221 -9.65 -2.96 17.89
N GLU A 222 -8.77 -2.43 18.75
CA GLU A 222 -9.06 -1.24 19.56
C GLU A 222 -9.30 -0.01 18.69
N ASP A 223 -8.43 0.21 17.69
CA ASP A 223 -8.56 1.35 16.76
C ASP A 223 -9.78 1.20 15.84
N LEU A 224 -10.06 -0.02 15.37
CA LEU A 224 -11.29 -0.29 14.62
C LEU A 224 -12.54 -0.08 15.50
N GLY A 225 -12.51 -0.50 16.76
CA GLY A 225 -13.59 -0.28 17.73
C GLY A 225 -13.83 1.20 18.03
N ALA A 226 -12.76 1.98 18.15
CA ALA A 226 -12.80 3.43 18.28
C ALA A 226 -13.38 4.11 17.04
N LEU A 227 -13.00 3.65 15.84
CA LEU A 227 -13.51 4.16 14.57
C LEU A 227 -15.02 3.90 14.41
N LEU A 228 -15.49 2.72 14.78
CA LEU A 228 -16.92 2.39 14.80
C LEU A 228 -17.69 3.32 15.77
N ALA A 229 -17.13 3.56 16.97
CA ALA A 229 -17.71 4.47 17.95
C ALA A 229 -17.80 5.92 17.42
N PHE A 230 -16.75 6.40 16.76
CA PHE A 230 -16.72 7.72 16.13
C PHE A 230 -17.81 7.90 15.07
N TYR A 231 -18.07 6.87 14.28
CA TYR A 231 -19.11 6.88 13.25
C TYR A 231 -20.53 6.60 13.77
N GLY A 232 -20.69 6.31 15.05
CA GLY A 232 -21.98 5.92 15.62
C GLY A 232 -22.50 4.57 15.09
N LEU A 233 -21.59 3.69 14.67
CA LEU A 233 -21.87 2.31 14.25
C LEU A 233 -21.78 1.35 15.43
#